data_AF-A0A7W7RS05-F1
#
_entry.id   AF-A0A7W7RS05-F1
#
_cell.length_a   1.000
_cell.length_b   1.000
_cell.length_c   1.000
_cell.angle_alpha   90.00
_cell.angle_beta   90.00
_cell.angle_gamma   90.00
#
_symmetry.space_group_name_H-M   'P 1'
#
loop_
_entity.id
_entity.type
_entity.pdbx_description
1 polymer ?
#
loop_
_entity_poly.entity_id
_entity_poly.type
_entity_poly.pdbx_seq_one_letter_code
_entity_poly.pdbx_strand_id
1 'polypeptide(L)' 'MALGVAAVEAGELPDETDADQLAFELNGVALAAGQAIQLHHDPEAPTRAHRAITRLLSR' A
#
# COMPACT_ATOMS: atom_id res chain seq x y z
N MET A 1 0.29 14.83 0.17
CA MET A 1 0.61 13.63 0.97
C MET A 1 0.13 13.87 2.39
N ALA A 2 -1.09 13.48 2.73
CA ALA A 2 -1.69 13.77 4.05
C ALA A 2 -2.71 12.70 4.50
N LEU A 3 -2.66 11.49 3.93
CA LEU A 3 -3.63 10.44 4.26
C LEU A 3 -3.15 9.48 5.35
N GLY A 4 -1.83 9.29 5.49
CA GLY A 4 -1.27 8.37 6.50
C GLY A 4 -1.39 8.89 7.93
N VAL A 5 -1.12 10.19 8.15
CA VAL A 5 -1.17 10.82 9.48
C VAL A 5 -2.57 10.72 10.09
N ALA A 6 -3.62 10.90 9.30
CA ALA A 6 -5.00 10.83 9.77
C ALA A 6 -5.41 9.44 10.29
N ALA A 7 -4.87 8.35 9.72
CA ALA A 7 -5.19 6.98 10.15
C ALA A 7 -4.48 6.62 11.47
N VAL A 8 -3.26 7.12 11.69
CA VAL A 8 -2.56 7.00 12.98
C VAL A 8 -3.28 7.83 14.04
N GLU A 9 -3.64 9.09 13.73
CA GLU A 9 -4.39 9.95 14.65
C GLU A 9 -5.78 9.39 15.01
N ALA A 10 -6.40 8.63 14.10
CA ALA A 10 -7.67 7.94 14.33
C ALA A 10 -7.54 6.60 15.09
N GLY A 11 -6.32 6.12 15.36
CA GLY A 11 -6.05 4.83 16.02
C GLY A 11 -6.37 3.62 15.13
N GLU A 12 -6.48 3.81 13.82
CA GLU A 12 -6.72 2.73 12.85
C GLU A 12 -5.42 2.00 12.46
N LEU A 13 -4.28 2.59 12.82
CA LEU A 13 -2.94 2.04 12.67
C LEU A 13 -2.20 2.14 14.02
N PRO A 14 -1.23 1.26 14.30
CA PRO A 14 -0.37 1.37 15.49
C PRO A 14 0.30 2.75 15.60
N ASP A 15 0.43 3.28 16.82
CA ASP A 15 1.00 4.62 17.07
C ASP A 15 2.45 4.76 16.59
N GLU A 16 3.19 3.65 16.53
CA GLU A 16 4.57 3.57 16.02
C GLU A 16 4.68 3.48 14.49
N THR A 17 3.55 3.52 13.78
CA THR A 17 3.53 3.48 12.32
C THR A 17 4.20 4.72 11.75
N ASP A 18 5.29 4.52 11.01
CA ASP A 18 5.85 5.55 10.13
C ASP A 18 4.92 5.74 8.92
N ALA A 19 4.02 6.71 9.03
CA ALA A 19 3.00 6.99 8.03
C ALA A 19 3.57 7.39 6.66
N ASP A 20 4.73 8.06 6.64
CA ASP A 20 5.37 8.50 5.40
C ASP A 20 6.01 7.29 4.69
N GLN A 21 6.67 6.42 5.44
CA GLN A 21 7.21 5.16 4.91
C GLN A 21 6.08 4.25 4.39
N LEU A 22 4.99 4.10 5.15
CA LEU A 22 3.84 3.30 4.72
C LEU A 22 3.23 3.85 3.43
N ALA A 23 3.06 5.17 3.32
CA ALA A 23 2.55 5.80 2.10
C ALA A 23 3.49 5.60 0.90
N PHE A 24 4.81 5.65 1.11
CA PHE A 24 5.79 5.37 0.07
C PHE A 24 5.67 3.93 -0.44
N GLU A 25 5.56 2.96 0.47
CA GLU A 25 5.45 1.54 0.13
C GLU A 25 4.13 1.21 -0.59
N LEU A 26 3.01 1.78 -0.14
CA LEU A 26 1.70 1.64 -0.80
C LEU A 26 1.73 2.18 -2.23
N ASN A 27 2.38 3.33 -2.47
CA ASN A 27 2.57 3.85 -3.81
C ASN A 27 3.43 2.91 -4.68
N GLY A 28 4.49 2.32 -4.12
CA GLY A 28 5.30 1.31 -4.80
C GLY A 28 4.48 0.11 -5.28
N VAL A 29 3.58 -0.41 -4.42
CA VAL A 29 2.66 -1.50 -4.78
C VAL A 29 1.72 -1.08 -5.92
N ALA A 30 1.15 0.12 -5.85
CA ALA A 30 0.25 0.64 -6.89
C ALA A 30 0.96 0.79 -8.25
N LEU A 31 2.18 1.32 -8.25
CA LEU A 31 2.99 1.47 -9.47
C LEU A 31 3.32 0.11 -10.10
N ALA A 32 3.78 -0.85 -9.30
CA ALA A 32 4.10 -2.20 -9.78
C ALA A 32 2.85 -2.92 -10.34
N ALA A 33 1.71 -2.79 -9.66
CA ALA A 33 0.44 -3.35 -10.13
C ALA A 33 -0.01 -2.70 -11.44
N GLY A 34 0.05 -1.36 -11.53
CA GLY A 34 -0.29 -0.62 -12.74
C GLY A 34 0.57 -1.04 -13.94
N GLN A 35 1.88 -1.19 -13.74
CA GLN A 35 2.78 -1.67 -14.79
C GLN A 35 2.47 -3.11 -15.21
N ALA A 36 2.25 -4.02 -14.26
CA ALA A 36 1.91 -5.41 -14.54
C ALA A 36 0.59 -5.55 -15.32
N ILE A 37 -0.42 -4.76 -14.99
CA ILE A 37 -1.70 -4.75 -15.70
C ILE A 37 -1.52 -4.16 -17.11
N GLN A 38 -0.93 -2.97 -17.22
CA GLN A 38 -0.94 -2.23 -18.48
C GLN A 38 0.08 -2.72 -19.51
N LEU A 39 1.29 -3.11 -19.06
CA LEU A 39 2.36 -3.56 -19.96
C LEU A 39 2.31 -5.06 -20.18
N HIS A 40 1.99 -5.82 -19.14
CA HIS A 40 2.10 -7.28 -19.17
C HIS A 40 0.75 -7.99 -19.22
N HIS A 41 -0.37 -7.26 -19.16
CA HIS A 41 -1.72 -7.82 -19.17
C HIS A 41 -1.90 -8.93 -18.13
N ASP A 42 -1.24 -8.76 -16.98
CA ASP A 42 -1.13 -9.76 -15.94
C ASP A 42 -2.42 -9.82 -15.11
N PRO A 43 -3.23 -10.88 -15.22
CA PRO A 43 -4.51 -10.95 -14.55
C PRO A 43 -4.38 -11.12 -13.03
N GLU A 44 -3.22 -11.55 -12.55
CA GLU A 44 -2.97 -11.81 -11.12
C GLU A 44 -2.38 -10.58 -10.40
N ALA A 45 -2.06 -9.51 -11.12
CA ALA A 45 -1.51 -8.30 -10.54
C ALA A 45 -2.39 -7.67 -9.43
N PRO A 46 -3.74 -7.57 -9.58
CA PRO A 46 -4.60 -7.09 -8.50
C PRO A 46 -4.52 -7.96 -7.24
N THR A 47 -4.54 -9.29 -7.40
CA THR A 47 -4.43 -10.24 -6.28
C THR A 47 -3.11 -10.08 -5.53
N ARG A 48 -1.99 -9.92 -6.26
CA ARG A 48 -0.68 -9.68 -5.64
C ARG A 48 -0.61 -8.34 -4.93
N ALA A 49 -1.15 -7.28 -5.53
CA ALA A 49 -1.20 -5.96 -4.93
C ALA A 49 -1.99 -5.97 -3.62
N HIS A 50 -3.17 -6.60 -3.62
CA HIS A 50 -3.99 -6.73 -2.42
C HIS A 50 -3.24 -7.47 -1.30
N ARG A 51 -2.63 -8.62 -1.61
CA ARG A 51 -1.83 -9.37 -0.63
C ARG A 51 -0.63 -8.58 -0.10
N ALA A 52 0.02 -7.77 -0.94
CA ALA A 52 1.12 -6.92 -0.49
C ALA A 52 0.63 -5.84 0.47
N ILE A 53 -0.47 -5.15 0.13
CA ILE A 53 -1.10 -4.14 0.99
C ILE A 53 -1.49 -4.74 2.34
N THR A 54 -2.16 -5.90 2.36
CA THR A 54 -2.54 -6.57 3.61
C THR A 54 -1.33 -6.85 4.50
N ARG A 55 -0.19 -7.26 3.93
CA ARG A 55 1.04 -7.51 4.69
C ARG A 55 1.69 -6.24 5.23
N LEU A 56 1.56 -5.12 4.52
CA LEU A 56 2.07 -3.83 4.97
C LEU A 56 1.23 -3.29 6.15
N LEU A 57 -0.09 -3.43 6.08
CA LEU A 57 -1.01 -2.99 7.12
C LEU A 57 -1.05 -3.91 8.35
N SER A 58 -0.55 -5.14 8.23
CA SER A 58 -0.48 -6.11 9.34
C SER A 58 0.89 -6.17 10.02
N ARG A 59 1.80 -5.25 9.69
CA ARG A 59 3.12 -5.15 10.32
C ARG A 59 3.06 -4.34 11.60
#